data_AF-A0A7C9P8V1-F1
#
_entry.id   AF-A0A7C9P8V1-F1
#
_cell.length_a   1.000
_cell.length_b   1.000
_cell.length_c   1.000
_cell.angle_alpha   90.00
_cell.angle_beta   90.00
_cell.angle_gamma   90.00
#
_symmetry.space_group_name_H-M   'P 1'
#
loop_
_entity.id
_entity.type
_entity.pdbx_description
1 polymer ?
#
loop_
_entity_poly.entity_id
_entity_poly.type
_entity_poly.pdbx_seq_one_letter_code
_entity_poly.pdbx_strand_id
1 'polypeptide(L)'
;MTPMEKAIANCREAAKASNEAGEKSRAAENERDLLRQKFSALESSITSAEQTHANADVAQRLGESSDLEATQAALDAARVAMTDAAPDLRHKIRVADLLVEKFGSMALDAAAKHQEALAELNARWIEELIQRLIAEVGKANHLADELVAAQDKATATRQLIEESRQRAGVVIGWKEEEMKSVYYKNLPHPDADARMAHKQALQAEFAAAARF
;
A
#
# COMPACT_ATOMS: atom_id res chain seq x y z
N MET A 1 17.87 -17.76 -6.29
CA MET A 1 17.38 -16.40 -6.01
C MET A 1 16.18 -16.14 -6.89
N THR A 2 15.02 -15.87 -6.32
CA THR A 2 13.79 -15.56 -7.05
C THR A 2 13.87 -14.15 -7.68
N PRO A 3 13.04 -13.83 -8.69
CA PRO A 3 12.95 -12.46 -9.21
C PRO A 3 12.64 -11.43 -8.11
N MET A 4 11.75 -11.75 -7.17
CA MET A 4 11.46 -10.89 -6.03
C MET A 4 12.70 -10.67 -5.15
N GLU A 5 13.42 -11.73 -4.78
CA GLU A 5 14.65 -11.63 -3.98
C GLU A 5 15.72 -10.78 -4.68
N LYS A 6 15.83 -10.89 -6.01
CA LYS A 6 16.73 -10.06 -6.80
C LYS A 6 16.34 -8.57 -6.75
N ALA A 7 15.05 -8.26 -6.90
CA ALA A 7 14.56 -6.88 -6.85
C ALA A 7 14.77 -6.26 -5.45
N ILE A 8 14.54 -7.03 -4.39
CA ILE A 8 14.84 -6.60 -3.01
C ILE A 8 16.32 -6.31 -2.83
N ALA A 9 17.20 -7.19 -3.32
CA ALA A 9 18.64 -7.00 -3.24
C ALA A 9 19.10 -5.74 -3.99
N ASN A 10 18.65 -5.57 -5.23
CA ASN A 10 18.93 -4.39 -6.05
C ASN A 10 18.45 -3.10 -5.37
N CYS A 11 17.24 -3.10 -4.82
CA CYS A 11 16.69 -1.95 -4.10
C CYS A 11 17.53 -1.58 -2.87
N ARG A 12 18.00 -2.58 -2.10
CA ARG A 12 18.86 -2.35 -0.93
C ARG A 12 20.23 -1.80 -1.32
N GLU A 13 20.82 -2.33 -2.38
CA GLU A 13 22.10 -1.84 -2.90
C GLU A 13 21.98 -0.41 -3.42
N ALA A 14 20.93 -0.11 -4.19
CA ALA A 14 20.66 1.23 -4.68
C ALA A 14 20.37 2.22 -3.54
N ALA A 15 19.63 1.80 -2.50
CA ALA A 15 19.41 2.60 -1.30
C ALA A 15 20.72 2.94 -0.58
N LYS A 16 21.61 1.95 -0.42
CA LYS A 16 22.93 2.15 0.19
C LYS A 16 23.77 3.13 -0.63
N ALA A 17 23.84 2.95 -1.95
CA ALA A 17 24.58 3.85 -2.84
C ALA A 17 24.03 5.29 -2.81
N SER A 18 22.70 5.44 -2.78
CA SER A 18 22.03 6.74 -2.65
C SER A 18 22.38 7.43 -1.34
N ASN A 19 22.40 6.69 -0.22
CA ASN A 19 22.77 7.25 1.08
C ASN A 19 24.24 7.68 1.12
N GLU A 20 25.15 6.82 0.66
CA GLU A 20 26.59 7.13 0.61
C GLU A 20 26.90 8.35 -0.28
N ALA A 21 26.23 8.48 -1.43
CA ALA A 21 26.39 9.63 -2.31
C ALA A 21 25.83 10.91 -1.65
N GLY A 22 24.66 10.82 -1.00
CA GLY A 22 24.07 11.94 -0.27
C GLY A 22 24.89 12.39 0.94
N GLU A 23 25.57 11.48 1.63
CA GLU A 23 26.52 11.81 2.70
C GLU A 23 27.74 12.56 2.16
N LYS A 24 28.32 12.11 1.04
CA LYS A 24 29.44 12.79 0.40
C LYS A 24 29.08 14.20 -0.09
N SER A 25 27.89 14.37 -0.65
CA SER A 25 27.39 15.70 -1.06
C SER A 25 27.30 16.65 0.13
N ARG A 26 26.63 16.22 1.20
CA ARG A 26 26.49 17.01 2.43
C ARG A 26 27.84 17.35 3.07
N ALA A 27 28.77 16.40 3.09
CA ALA A 27 30.11 16.64 3.60
C ALA A 27 30.85 17.72 2.80
N ALA A 28 30.76 17.69 1.47
CA ALA A 28 31.37 18.70 0.61
C ALA A 28 30.71 20.09 0.77
N GLU A 29 29.39 20.14 0.93
CA GLU A 29 28.66 21.39 1.22
C GLU A 29 29.10 21.99 2.56
N ASN A 30 29.18 21.18 3.61
CA ASN A 30 29.64 21.62 4.93
C ASN A 30 31.09 22.15 4.89
N GLU A 31 31.98 21.46 4.18
CA GLU A 31 33.38 21.88 4.01
C GLU A 31 33.46 23.24 3.28
N ARG A 32 32.72 23.39 2.18
CA ARG A 32 32.64 24.65 1.43
C ARG A 32 32.15 25.79 2.32
N ASP A 33 31.07 25.55 3.06
CA ASP A 33 30.44 26.58 3.89
C ASP A 33 31.37 26.99 5.04
N LEU A 34 32.09 26.03 5.65
CA LEU A 34 33.13 26.30 6.62
C LEU A 34 34.27 27.15 6.03
N LEU A 35 34.73 26.84 4.83
CA LEU A 35 35.79 27.60 4.16
C LEU A 35 35.33 29.03 3.83
N ARG A 36 34.09 29.20 3.38
CA ARG A 36 33.48 30.53 3.13
C ARG A 36 33.34 31.33 4.41
N GLN A 37 32.95 30.70 5.52
CA GLN A 37 32.92 31.35 6.83
C GLN A 37 34.30 31.81 7.28
N LYS A 38 35.33 30.98 7.15
CA LYS A 38 36.73 31.35 7.46
C LYS A 38 37.21 32.52 6.61
N PHE A 39 36.89 32.52 5.32
CA PHE A 39 37.26 33.61 4.41
C PHE A 39 36.54 34.91 4.80
N SER A 40 35.24 34.86 5.05
CA SER A 40 34.44 36.01 5.49
C SER A 40 34.90 36.56 6.86
N ALA A 41 35.29 35.69 7.80
CA ALA A 41 35.86 36.12 9.08
C ALA A 41 37.17 36.90 8.89
N LEU A 42 37.99 36.51 7.91
CA LEU A 42 39.23 37.20 7.59
C LEU A 42 38.98 38.58 6.96
N GLU A 43 38.00 38.67 6.05
CA GLU A 43 37.55 39.95 5.49
C GLU A 43 37.01 40.88 6.59
N SER A 44 36.20 40.34 7.49
CA SER A 44 35.65 41.07 8.64
C SER A 44 36.76 41.55 9.59
N SER A 45 37.81 40.77 9.79
CA SER A 45 38.97 41.18 10.60
C SER A 45 39.67 42.40 10.01
N ILE A 46 39.82 42.48 8.68
CA ILE A 46 40.39 43.66 8.02
C ILE A 46 39.47 44.86 8.20
N THR A 47 38.18 44.72 7.88
CA THR A 47 37.23 45.82 7.99
C THR A 47 37.16 46.36 9.43
N SER A 48 37.22 45.47 10.43
CA SER A 48 37.30 45.87 11.82
C SER A 48 38.59 46.64 12.13
N ALA A 49 39.75 46.15 11.68
CA ALA A 49 41.03 46.83 11.89
C ALA A 49 41.09 48.20 11.19
N GLU A 50 40.50 48.31 9.98
CA GLU A 50 40.37 49.57 9.24
C GLU A 50 39.51 50.57 10.01
N GLN A 51 38.37 50.12 10.55
CA GLN A 51 37.51 50.98 11.38
C GLN A 51 38.21 51.41 12.67
N THR A 52 38.92 50.50 13.34
CA THR A 52 39.67 50.82 14.57
C THR A 52 40.76 51.86 14.28
N HIS A 53 41.50 51.71 13.18
CA HIS A 53 42.51 52.68 12.78
C HIS A 53 41.90 54.03 12.39
N ALA A 54 40.80 54.05 11.63
CA ALA A 54 40.09 55.28 11.28
C ALA A 54 39.56 56.02 12.53
N ASN A 55 39.04 55.30 13.52
CA ASN A 55 38.59 55.88 14.78
C ASN A 55 39.75 56.48 15.58
N ALA A 56 40.92 55.82 15.59
CA ALA A 56 42.12 56.34 16.24
C ALA A 56 42.63 57.62 15.57
N ASP A 57 42.63 57.69 14.22
CA ASP A 57 42.98 58.91 13.47
C ASP A 57 42.04 60.08 13.81
N VAL A 58 40.73 59.82 13.88
CA VAL A 58 39.75 60.83 14.31
C VAL A 58 40.04 61.31 15.75
N ALA A 59 40.27 60.41 16.69
CA ALA A 59 40.58 60.75 18.08
C ALA A 59 41.85 61.62 18.19
N GLN A 60 42.91 61.27 17.45
CA GLN A 60 44.15 62.06 17.43
C GLN A 60 43.93 63.49 16.90
N ARG A 61 43.10 63.66 15.87
CA ARG A 61 42.74 64.98 15.32
C ARG A 61 41.90 65.82 16.27
N LEU A 62 41.13 65.19 17.15
CA LEU A 62 40.35 65.85 18.19
C LEU A 62 41.19 66.20 19.44
N GLY A 63 42.47 65.83 19.47
CA GLY A 63 43.37 66.07 20.61
C GLY A 63 43.23 65.05 21.74
N GLU A 64 42.55 63.92 21.48
CA GLU A 64 42.44 62.81 22.42
C GLU A 64 43.68 61.89 22.32
N SER A 65 44.07 61.28 23.43
CA SER A 65 45.16 60.30 23.42
C SER A 65 44.73 59.04 22.67
N SER A 66 45.42 58.73 21.58
CA SER A 66 45.23 57.48 20.83
C SER A 66 46.58 56.91 20.42
N ASP A 67 46.67 55.58 20.38
CA ASP A 67 47.87 54.86 19.94
C ASP A 67 47.73 54.50 18.46
N LEU A 68 47.98 55.50 17.60
CA LEU A 68 47.80 55.36 16.15
C LEU A 68 48.79 54.35 15.56
N GLU A 69 50.00 54.25 16.11
CA GLU A 69 51.01 53.28 15.69
C GLU A 69 50.56 51.84 15.98
N ALA A 70 49.99 51.57 17.17
CA ALA A 70 49.47 50.25 17.49
C ALA A 70 48.29 49.85 16.59
N THR A 71 47.37 50.77 16.29
CA THR A 71 46.24 50.47 15.38
C THR A 71 46.67 50.27 13.93
N GLN A 72 47.69 51.02 13.46
CA GLN A 72 48.29 50.83 12.15
C GLN A 72 48.98 49.46 12.05
N ALA A 73 49.75 49.08 13.07
CA ALA A 73 50.41 47.77 13.12
C ALA A 73 49.39 46.60 13.10
N ALA A 74 48.26 46.75 13.80
CA ALA A 74 47.19 45.77 13.79
C ALA A 74 46.51 45.66 12.40
N LEU A 75 46.30 46.78 11.71
CA LEU A 75 45.78 46.81 10.34
C LEU A 75 46.74 46.15 9.35
N ASP A 76 48.04 46.46 9.44
CA ASP A 76 49.05 45.87 8.57
C ASP A 76 49.17 44.36 8.81
N ALA A 77 49.11 43.91 10.06
CA ALA A 77 49.07 42.48 10.39
C ALA A 77 47.83 41.77 9.80
N ALA A 78 46.64 42.40 9.87
CA ALA A 78 45.43 41.85 9.26
C ALA A 78 45.54 41.78 7.71
N ARG A 79 46.15 42.78 7.08
CA ARG A 79 46.39 42.80 5.62
C ARG A 79 47.40 41.74 5.18
N VAL A 80 48.46 41.53 5.95
CA VAL A 80 49.44 40.45 5.70
C VAL A 80 48.74 39.10 5.83
N ALA A 81 47.99 38.86 6.90
CA ALA A 81 47.23 37.64 7.09
C ALA A 81 46.26 37.35 5.92
N MET A 82 45.60 38.39 5.38
CA MET A 82 44.77 38.27 4.17
C MET A 82 45.57 37.94 2.92
N THR A 83 46.70 38.61 2.71
CA THR A 83 47.53 38.39 1.54
C THR A 83 48.07 36.96 1.52
N ASP A 84 48.43 36.42 2.69
CA ASP A 84 48.97 35.08 2.84
C ASP A 84 47.88 33.99 2.75
N ALA A 85 46.74 34.18 3.43
CA ALA A 85 45.71 33.14 3.55
C ALA A 85 44.64 33.17 2.43
N ALA A 86 44.34 34.33 1.84
CA ALA A 86 43.26 34.46 0.85
C ALA A 86 43.45 33.59 -0.41
N PRO A 87 44.65 33.47 -1.02
CA PRO A 87 44.82 32.66 -2.23
C PRO A 87 44.51 31.18 -1.97
N ASP A 88 45.00 30.63 -0.85
CA ASP A 88 44.77 29.24 -0.46
C ASP A 88 43.30 28.99 -0.12
N LEU A 89 42.67 29.88 0.67
CA LEU A 89 41.24 29.76 0.98
C LEU A 89 40.37 29.84 -0.28
N ARG A 90 40.65 30.76 -1.20
CA ARG A 90 39.91 30.86 -2.48
C ARG A 90 40.09 29.62 -3.34
N HIS A 91 41.30 29.05 -3.38
CA HIS A 91 41.54 27.79 -4.07
C HIS A 91 40.75 26.64 -3.44
N LYS A 92 40.82 26.49 -2.12
CA LYS A 92 40.08 25.46 -1.38
C LYS A 92 38.56 25.59 -1.55
N ILE A 93 38.02 26.82 -1.52
CA ILE A 93 36.60 27.09 -1.79
C ILE A 93 36.24 26.61 -3.20
N ARG A 94 37.04 26.96 -4.22
CA ARG A 94 36.78 26.52 -5.60
C ARG A 94 36.85 24.99 -5.75
N VAL A 95 37.78 24.33 -5.08
CA VAL A 95 37.84 22.87 -5.05
C VAL A 95 36.60 22.29 -4.37
N ALA A 96 36.17 22.86 -3.24
CA ALA A 96 34.96 22.44 -2.54
C ALA A 96 33.70 22.65 -3.39
N ASP A 97 33.58 23.78 -4.11
CA ASP A 97 32.48 24.02 -5.07
C ASP A 97 32.40 22.92 -6.14
N LEU A 98 33.54 22.53 -6.74
CA LEU A 98 33.60 21.44 -7.72
C LEU A 98 33.22 20.08 -7.12
N LEU A 99 33.60 19.84 -5.86
CA LEU A 99 33.22 18.62 -5.15
C LEU A 99 31.71 18.59 -4.85
N VAL A 100 31.12 19.73 -4.50
CA VAL A 100 29.66 19.85 -4.32
C VAL A 100 28.93 19.55 -5.62
N GLU A 101 29.36 20.11 -6.75
CA GLU A 101 28.74 19.81 -8.06
C GLU A 101 28.87 18.32 -8.42
N LYS A 102 30.06 17.76 -8.23
CA LYS A 102 30.32 16.34 -8.55
C LYS A 102 29.53 15.39 -7.65
N PHE A 103 29.56 15.59 -6.33
CA PHE A 103 28.84 14.72 -5.42
C PHE A 103 27.33 14.97 -5.46
N GLY A 104 26.89 16.19 -5.74
CA GLY A 104 25.48 16.51 -5.96
C GLY A 104 24.90 15.77 -7.16
N SER A 105 25.59 15.81 -8.30
CA SER A 105 25.20 15.02 -9.49
C SER A 105 25.21 13.51 -9.22
N MET A 106 26.25 12.99 -8.55
CA MET A 106 26.28 11.58 -8.15
C MET A 106 25.13 11.20 -7.20
N ALA A 107 24.74 12.09 -6.28
CA ALA A 107 23.64 11.85 -5.36
C ALA A 107 22.29 11.83 -6.08
N LEU A 108 22.07 12.72 -7.06
CA LEU A 108 20.88 12.71 -7.90
C LEU A 108 20.78 11.44 -8.73
N ASP A 109 21.87 11.03 -9.38
CA ASP A 109 21.91 9.80 -10.18
C ASP A 109 21.65 8.56 -9.32
N ALA A 110 22.23 8.50 -8.12
CA ALA A 110 22.02 7.39 -7.19
C ALA A 110 20.58 7.37 -6.64
N ALA A 111 19.99 8.53 -6.38
CA ALA A 111 18.59 8.65 -5.97
C ALA A 111 17.64 8.20 -7.08
N ALA A 112 17.91 8.56 -8.33
CA ALA A 112 17.13 8.10 -9.48
C ALA A 112 17.16 6.57 -9.61
N LYS A 113 18.35 5.96 -9.51
CA LYS A 113 18.49 4.49 -9.54
C LYS A 113 17.76 3.81 -8.38
N HIS A 114 17.77 4.41 -7.20
CA HIS A 114 17.02 3.88 -6.05
C HIS A 114 15.50 3.96 -6.30
N GLN A 115 15.00 5.06 -6.89
CA GLN A 115 13.59 5.17 -7.28
C GLN A 115 13.20 4.15 -8.34
N GLU A 116 14.04 3.92 -9.35
CA GLU A 116 13.82 2.89 -10.37
C GLU A 116 13.74 1.50 -9.74
N ALA A 117 14.67 1.16 -8.84
CA ALA A 117 14.68 -0.12 -8.14
C ALA A 117 13.45 -0.32 -7.24
N LEU A 118 12.98 0.76 -6.57
CA LEU A 118 11.74 0.73 -5.80
C LEU A 118 10.51 0.52 -6.69
N ALA A 119 10.47 1.17 -7.85
CA ALA A 119 9.39 1.00 -8.81
C ALA A 119 9.33 -0.43 -9.35
N GLU A 120 10.49 -1.01 -9.69
CA GLU A 120 10.58 -2.41 -10.13
C GLU A 120 10.12 -3.38 -9.03
N LEU A 121 10.56 -3.15 -7.78
CA LEU A 121 10.14 -3.97 -6.63
C LEU A 121 8.63 -3.91 -6.41
N ASN A 122 8.05 -2.70 -6.43
CA ASN A 122 6.61 -2.51 -6.26
C ASN A 122 5.81 -3.17 -7.38
N ALA A 123 6.26 -3.03 -8.64
CA ALA A 123 5.59 -3.67 -9.78
C ALA A 123 5.54 -5.19 -9.62
N ARG A 124 6.66 -5.82 -9.21
CA ARG A 124 6.70 -7.27 -8.94
C ARG A 124 5.80 -7.67 -7.79
N TRP A 125 5.76 -6.86 -6.74
CA TRP A 125 4.92 -7.17 -5.58
C TRP A 125 3.42 -7.10 -5.91
N ILE A 126 3.03 -6.12 -6.71
CA ILE A 126 1.66 -6.00 -7.23
C ILE A 126 1.32 -7.22 -8.11
N GLU A 127 2.21 -7.63 -9.01
CA GLU A 127 1.98 -8.79 -9.87
C GLU A 127 1.79 -10.08 -9.05
N GLU A 128 2.65 -10.34 -8.07
CA GLU A 128 2.50 -11.49 -7.17
C GLU A 128 1.18 -11.44 -6.37
N LEU A 129 0.78 -10.26 -5.91
CA LEU A 129 -0.47 -10.06 -5.17
C LEU A 129 -1.68 -10.36 -6.06
N ILE A 130 -1.67 -9.87 -7.30
CA ILE A 130 -2.73 -10.13 -8.28
C ILE A 130 -2.85 -11.63 -8.56
N GLN A 131 -1.73 -12.32 -8.79
CA GLN A 131 -1.74 -13.76 -9.05
C GLN A 131 -2.30 -14.55 -7.85
N ARG A 132 -1.93 -14.18 -6.63
CA ARG A 132 -2.49 -14.78 -5.41
C ARG A 132 -3.98 -14.52 -5.28
N LEU A 133 -4.42 -13.28 -5.55
CA LEU A 133 -5.83 -12.92 -5.50
C LEU A 133 -6.65 -13.74 -6.51
N ILE A 134 -6.17 -13.88 -7.75
CA ILE A 134 -6.83 -14.69 -8.79
C ILE A 134 -6.97 -16.14 -8.32
N ALA A 135 -5.91 -16.71 -7.73
CA ALA A 135 -5.94 -18.08 -7.23
C ALA A 135 -6.96 -18.24 -6.08
N GLU A 136 -7.00 -17.32 -5.13
CA GLU A 136 -7.97 -17.36 -4.02
C GLU A 136 -9.42 -17.16 -4.49
N VAL A 137 -9.65 -16.23 -5.41
CA VAL A 137 -10.98 -16.05 -6.04
C VAL A 137 -11.39 -17.32 -6.79
N GLY A 138 -10.47 -17.96 -7.51
CA GLY A 138 -10.72 -19.24 -8.18
C GLY A 138 -11.16 -20.34 -7.20
N LYS A 139 -10.48 -20.45 -6.05
CA LYS A 139 -10.87 -21.40 -4.98
C LYS A 139 -12.24 -21.07 -4.40
N ALA A 140 -12.51 -19.80 -4.11
CA ALA A 140 -13.79 -19.36 -3.56
C ALA A 140 -14.95 -19.66 -4.51
N ASN A 141 -14.77 -19.42 -5.81
CA ASN A 141 -15.77 -19.74 -6.83
C ASN A 141 -16.03 -21.24 -6.90
N HIS A 142 -14.98 -22.06 -6.89
CA HIS A 142 -15.13 -23.52 -6.90
C HIS A 142 -15.92 -24.02 -5.68
N LEU A 143 -15.61 -23.52 -4.48
CA LEU A 143 -16.37 -23.80 -3.27
C LEU A 143 -17.83 -23.35 -3.36
N ALA A 144 -18.09 -22.20 -3.98
CA ALA A 144 -19.46 -21.74 -4.20
C ALA A 144 -20.24 -22.70 -5.12
N ASP A 145 -19.64 -23.16 -6.21
CA ASP A 145 -20.25 -24.14 -7.12
C ASP A 145 -20.55 -25.47 -6.42
N GLU A 146 -19.63 -25.96 -5.58
CA GLU A 146 -19.84 -27.16 -4.77
C GLU A 146 -21.01 -27.00 -3.78
N LEU A 147 -21.14 -25.84 -3.15
CA LEU A 147 -22.25 -25.54 -2.25
C LEU A 147 -23.59 -25.48 -2.98
N VAL A 148 -23.64 -24.89 -4.18
CA VAL A 148 -24.85 -24.90 -5.02
C VAL A 148 -25.22 -26.33 -5.38
N ALA A 149 -24.27 -27.13 -5.85
CA ALA A 149 -24.52 -28.53 -6.20
C ALA A 149 -25.02 -29.37 -5.01
N ALA A 150 -24.46 -29.13 -3.81
CA ALA A 150 -24.91 -29.77 -2.58
C ALA A 150 -26.34 -29.35 -2.21
N GLN A 151 -26.68 -28.07 -2.37
CA GLN A 151 -28.01 -27.54 -2.09
C GLN A 151 -29.06 -28.05 -3.08
N ASP A 152 -28.73 -28.14 -4.37
CA ASP A 152 -29.61 -28.71 -5.39
C ASP A 152 -29.90 -30.19 -5.08
N LYS A 153 -28.86 -30.95 -4.71
CA LYS A 153 -29.02 -32.35 -4.28
C LYS A 153 -29.89 -32.49 -3.03
N ALA A 154 -29.71 -31.62 -2.03
CA ALA A 154 -30.53 -31.61 -0.82
C ALA A 154 -32.01 -31.30 -1.14
N THR A 155 -32.25 -30.35 -2.04
CA THR A 155 -33.59 -29.96 -2.50
C THR A 155 -34.28 -31.11 -3.24
N ALA A 156 -33.59 -31.74 -4.19
CA ALA A 156 -34.10 -32.90 -4.92
C ALA A 156 -34.43 -34.06 -3.96
N THR A 157 -33.55 -34.32 -2.98
CA THR A 157 -33.78 -35.36 -1.96
C THR A 157 -35.03 -35.06 -1.13
N ARG A 158 -35.23 -33.79 -0.73
CA ARG A 158 -36.42 -33.37 0.00
C ARG A 158 -37.70 -33.56 -0.81
N GLN A 159 -37.70 -33.16 -2.09
CA GLN A 159 -38.85 -33.35 -2.99
C GLN A 159 -39.23 -34.83 -3.12
N LEU A 160 -38.25 -35.71 -3.31
CA LEU A 160 -38.49 -37.16 -3.39
C LEU A 160 -39.11 -37.73 -2.10
N ILE A 161 -38.68 -37.25 -0.93
CA ILE A 161 -39.27 -37.65 0.36
C ILE A 161 -40.72 -37.17 0.44
N GLU A 162 -40.99 -35.93 0.02
CA GLU A 162 -42.32 -35.33 0.06
C GLU A 162 -43.29 -36.04 -0.90
N GLU A 163 -42.86 -36.34 -2.13
CA GLU A 163 -43.60 -37.18 -3.08
C GLU A 163 -43.88 -38.58 -2.51
N SER A 164 -42.89 -39.20 -1.87
CA SER A 164 -43.04 -40.52 -1.25
C SER A 164 -44.07 -40.49 -0.11
N ARG A 165 -44.07 -39.42 0.71
CA ARG A 165 -45.06 -39.21 1.78
C ARG A 165 -46.46 -38.99 1.21
N GLN A 166 -46.61 -38.19 0.17
CA GLN A 166 -47.89 -37.96 -0.50
C GLN A 166 -48.46 -39.28 -1.03
N ARG A 167 -47.64 -40.08 -1.74
CA ARG A 167 -48.04 -41.40 -2.23
C ARG A 167 -48.46 -42.34 -1.09
N ALA A 168 -47.71 -42.38 0.00
CA ALA A 168 -48.06 -43.18 1.16
C ALA A 168 -49.38 -42.73 1.80
N GLY A 169 -49.61 -41.42 1.93
CA GLY A 169 -50.87 -40.86 2.42
C GLY A 169 -52.08 -41.21 1.56
N VAL A 170 -51.92 -41.18 0.23
CA VAL A 170 -52.94 -41.65 -0.72
C VAL A 170 -53.24 -43.13 -0.50
N VAL A 171 -52.23 -43.99 -0.40
CA VAL A 171 -52.43 -45.43 -0.18
C VAL A 171 -53.13 -45.73 1.15
N ILE A 172 -52.80 -44.99 2.21
CA ILE A 172 -53.48 -45.12 3.51
C ILE A 172 -54.95 -44.69 3.38
N GLY A 173 -55.23 -43.54 2.75
CA GLY A 173 -56.59 -43.07 2.50
C GLY A 173 -57.43 -44.07 1.70
N TRP A 174 -56.85 -44.67 0.64
CA TRP A 174 -57.51 -45.72 -0.14
C TRP A 174 -57.86 -46.94 0.71
N LYS A 175 -56.95 -47.39 1.58
CA LYS A 175 -57.21 -48.53 2.48
C LYS A 175 -58.27 -48.21 3.54
N GLU A 176 -58.29 -47.00 4.08
CA GLU A 176 -59.33 -46.57 5.02
C GLU A 176 -60.70 -46.49 4.35
N GLU A 177 -60.76 -46.02 3.11
CA GLU A 177 -61.99 -45.94 2.32
C GLU A 177 -62.49 -47.31 1.88
N GLU A 178 -61.59 -48.24 1.54
CA GLU A 178 -61.92 -49.65 1.34
C GLU A 178 -62.48 -50.28 2.62
N MET A 179 -61.85 -50.06 3.78
CA MET A 179 -62.36 -50.57 5.07
C MET A 179 -63.73 -50.00 5.42
N LYS A 180 -63.97 -48.70 5.18
CA LYS A 180 -65.30 -48.10 5.34
C LYS A 180 -66.31 -48.74 4.39
N SER A 181 -65.97 -48.96 3.13
CA SER A 181 -66.86 -49.59 2.15
C SER A 181 -67.25 -51.03 2.55
N VAL A 182 -66.32 -51.78 3.16
CA VAL A 182 -66.57 -53.12 3.72
C VAL A 182 -67.49 -53.04 4.93
N TYR A 183 -67.30 -52.03 5.80
CA TYR A 183 -68.17 -51.78 6.94
C TYR A 183 -69.61 -51.44 6.51
N TYR A 184 -69.77 -50.59 5.49
CA TYR A 184 -71.09 -50.24 4.91
C TYR A 184 -71.76 -51.38 4.14
N LYS A 185 -71.01 -52.37 3.63
CA LYS A 185 -71.58 -53.60 3.07
C LYS A 185 -72.15 -54.54 4.14
N ASN A 186 -71.62 -54.48 5.36
CA ASN A 186 -71.94 -55.44 6.43
C ASN A 186 -72.91 -54.89 7.50
N LEU A 187 -73.31 -53.62 7.42
CA LEU A 187 -74.42 -53.07 8.21
C LEU A 187 -75.76 -53.41 7.53
N PRO A 188 -76.74 -53.98 8.26
CA PRO A 188 -78.09 -54.17 7.73
C PRO A 188 -78.76 -52.80 7.62
N HIS A 189 -78.71 -52.19 6.44
CA HIS A 189 -79.43 -50.95 6.14
C HIS A 189 -80.68 -51.27 5.29
N PRO A 190 -81.84 -50.62 5.52
CA PRO A 190 -83.13 -51.14 5.09
C PRO A 190 -83.45 -51.00 3.59
N ASP A 191 -82.58 -50.42 2.77
CA ASP A 191 -82.90 -50.07 1.39
C ASP A 191 -81.73 -50.37 0.43
N ALA A 192 -81.87 -51.43 -0.36
CA ALA A 192 -80.84 -51.89 -1.29
C ALA A 192 -80.73 -51.02 -2.55
N ASP A 193 -81.82 -50.36 -2.95
CA ASP A 193 -81.89 -49.59 -4.19
C ASP A 193 -81.14 -48.25 -4.09
N ALA A 194 -81.14 -47.63 -2.91
CA ALA A 194 -80.33 -46.45 -2.63
C ALA A 194 -78.81 -46.73 -2.76
N ARG A 195 -78.36 -47.97 -2.46
CA ARG A 195 -76.95 -48.37 -2.64
C ARG A 195 -76.56 -48.48 -4.10
N MET A 196 -77.45 -48.99 -4.96
CA MET A 196 -77.19 -49.12 -6.40
C MET A 196 -77.06 -47.74 -7.05
N ALA A 197 -77.96 -46.82 -6.70
CA ALA A 197 -77.93 -45.45 -7.22
C ALA A 197 -76.69 -44.67 -6.75
N HIS A 198 -76.36 -44.74 -5.45
CA HIS A 198 -75.18 -44.04 -4.92
C HIS A 198 -73.86 -44.61 -5.46
N LYS A 199 -73.77 -45.93 -5.63
CA LYS A 199 -72.59 -46.59 -6.21
C LYS A 199 -72.39 -46.20 -7.68
N GLN A 200 -73.47 -46.10 -8.46
CA GLN A 200 -73.41 -45.65 -9.85
C GLN A 200 -73.02 -44.17 -9.96
N ALA A 201 -73.50 -43.31 -9.05
CA ALA A 201 -73.12 -41.90 -9.00
C ALA A 201 -71.63 -41.71 -8.67
N LEU A 202 -71.12 -42.39 -7.64
CA LEU A 202 -69.68 -42.36 -7.30
C LEU A 202 -68.81 -42.88 -8.45
N GLN A 203 -69.20 -43.98 -9.12
CA GLN A 203 -68.45 -44.48 -10.27
C GLN A 203 -68.42 -43.50 -11.44
N ALA A 204 -69.49 -42.71 -11.66
CA ALA A 204 -69.52 -41.68 -12.68
C ALA A 204 -68.64 -40.47 -12.32
N GLU A 205 -68.66 -40.01 -11.06
CA GLU A 205 -67.82 -38.90 -10.58
C GLU A 205 -66.33 -39.25 -10.62
N PHE A 206 -65.95 -40.47 -10.22
CA PHE A 206 -64.55 -40.92 -10.30
C PHE A 206 -64.08 -41.10 -11.75
N ALA A 207 -64.95 -41.54 -12.67
CA ALA A 207 -64.62 -41.63 -14.09
C ALA A 207 -64.44 -40.26 -14.75
N ALA A 208 -65.09 -39.21 -14.23
CA ALA A 208 -64.91 -37.83 -14.68
C ALA A 208 -63.61 -37.21 -14.15
N ALA A 209 -63.26 -37.47 -12.88
CA ALA A 209 -62.02 -36.98 -12.26
C ALA A 209 -60.75 -37.59 -12.89
N ALA A 210 -60.83 -38.82 -13.43
CA ALA A 210 -59.70 -39.48 -14.08
C ALA A 210 -59.41 -39.03 -15.54
N ARG A 211 -60.21 -38.09 -16.09
CA ARG A 211 -60.05 -37.55 -17.45
C ARG A 211 -59.36 -36.18 -17.51
N PHE A 212 -59.08 -35.58 -16.36
CA PHE A 212 -58.26 -34.37 -16.21
C PHE A 212 -56.91 -34.73 -15.59
#